data_AF-A0A7C4TR10-F1
#
_entry.id   AF-A0A7C4TR10-F1
#
_cell.length_a   1.000
_cell.length_b   1.000
_cell.length_c   1.000
_cell.angle_alpha   90.00
_cell.angle_beta   90.00
_cell.angle_gamma   90.00
#
_symmetry.space_group_name_H-M   'P 1'
#
loop_
_entity.id
_entity.type
_entity.pdbx_description
1 polymer ?
#
loop_
_entity_poly.entity_id
_entity_poly.type
_entity_poly.pdbx_seq_one_letter_code
_entity_poly.pdbx_strand_id
1 'polypeptide(L)' 'LALRKLGVKAEEAAIVGDSLRRDIEAGKRLGMLTVYAAYGAGVNTVAQ' A
#
# COMPACT_ATOMS: atom_id res chain seq x y z
N LEU A 1 10.56 -7.40 -4.38
CA LEU A 1 11.50 -8.16 -3.51
C LEU A 1 10.79 -8.90 -2.37
N ALA A 2 9.86 -8.26 -1.65
CA ALA A 2 9.14 -8.86 -0.51
C ALA A 2 8.37 -10.15 -0.87
N LEU A 3 7.46 -10.10 -1.86
CA LEU A 3 6.69 -11.28 -2.30
C LEU A 3 7.58 -12.49 -2.61
N ARG A 4 8.69 -12.27 -3.34
CA ARG A 4 9.68 -13.33 -3.65
C ARG A 4 10.34 -13.91 -2.41
N LYS A 5 10.70 -13.08 -1.43
CA LYS A 5 11.32 -13.53 -0.17
C LYS A 5 10.33 -14.29 0.72
N LEU A 6 9.07 -13.91 0.67
CA LEU A 6 7.97 -14.51 1.43
C LEU A 6 7.38 -15.75 0.74
N GLY A 7 7.67 -15.96 -0.55
CA GLY A 7 7.14 -17.08 -1.32
C GLY A 7 5.63 -17.00 -1.55
N VAL A 8 5.03 -15.82 -1.46
CA VAL A 8 3.57 -15.61 -1.61
C VAL A 8 3.25 -14.90 -2.93
N LYS A 9 2.09 -15.19 -3.49
CA LYS A 9 1.59 -14.44 -4.66
C LYS A 9 1.05 -13.08 -4.22
N ALA A 10 0.92 -12.17 -5.17
CA ALA A 10 0.41 -10.84 -4.88
C ALA A 10 -1.06 -10.89 -4.45
N GLU A 11 -1.86 -11.76 -5.07
CA GLU A 11 -3.30 -11.90 -4.80
C GLU A 11 -3.59 -12.50 -3.41
N GLU A 12 -2.57 -13.11 -2.79
CA GLU A 12 -2.62 -13.71 -1.45
C GLU A 12 -2.08 -12.77 -0.37
N ALA A 13 -1.62 -11.57 -0.75
CA ALA A 13 -0.93 -10.64 0.13
C ALA A 13 -1.68 -9.32 0.27
N ALA A 14 -1.52 -8.69 1.44
CA ALA A 14 -2.01 -7.35 1.72
C ALA A 14 -0.86 -6.37 1.95
N ILE A 15 -1.03 -5.12 1.52
CA ILE A 15 -0.14 -4.01 1.87
C ILE A 15 -0.93 -2.96 2.67
N VAL A 16 -0.35 -2.54 3.79
CA VAL A 16 -0.87 -1.49 4.67
C VAL A 16 0.10 -0.33 4.60
N GLY A 17 -0.39 0.88 4.31
CA GLY A 17 0.46 2.06 4.20
C GLY A 17 -0.30 3.38 4.25
N ASP A 18 0.44 4.47 4.38
CA ASP A 18 -0.03 5.83 4.56
C ASP A 18 0.05 6.68 3.28
N SER A 19 0.62 6.15 2.20
CA SER A 19 0.74 6.83 0.93
C SER A 19 -0.18 6.23 -0.13
N LEU A 20 -1.15 7.03 -0.58
CA LEU A 20 -2.02 6.65 -1.70
C LEU A 20 -1.22 6.25 -2.95
N ARG A 21 -0.12 6.95 -3.25
CA ARG A 21 0.71 6.67 -4.43
C ARG A 21 1.72 5.55 -4.22
N ARG A 22 2.46 5.56 -3.09
CA ARG A 22 3.55 4.59 -2.87
C ARG A 22 3.07 3.22 -2.43
N ASP A 23 1.97 3.16 -1.67
CA ASP A 23 1.50 1.91 -1.07
C ASP A 23 0.24 1.41 -1.77
N ILE A 24 -0.78 2.26 -1.88
CA ILE A 24 -2.11 1.83 -2.36
C ILE A 24 -2.13 1.64 -3.88
N GLU A 25 -1.69 2.63 -4.64
CA GLU A 25 -1.65 2.52 -6.09
C GLU A 25 -0.66 1.45 -6.55
N ALA A 26 0.52 1.38 -5.93
CA ALA A 26 1.51 0.34 -6.24
C ALA A 26 0.98 -1.07 -5.91
N GLY A 27 0.37 -1.26 -4.73
CA GLY A 27 -0.24 -2.53 -4.34
C GLY A 27 -1.36 -2.97 -5.28
N LYS A 28 -2.26 -2.03 -5.66
CA LYS A 28 -3.34 -2.31 -6.63
C LYS A 28 -2.79 -2.76 -7.99
N ARG A 29 -1.75 -2.10 -8.51
CA ARG A 29 -1.13 -2.50 -9.79
C ARG A 29 -0.49 -3.89 -9.75
N LEU A 30 -0.09 -4.35 -8.56
CA LEU A 30 0.47 -5.69 -8.37
C LEU A 30 -0.60 -6.76 -8.13
N GLY A 31 -1.87 -6.40 -7.92
CA GLY A 31 -2.95 -7.35 -7.60
C GLY A 31 -3.10 -7.66 -6.11
N MET A 32 -2.50 -6.84 -5.23
CA MET A 32 -2.59 -7.04 -3.77
C MET A 32 -3.87 -6.45 -3.20
N LEU A 33 -4.33 -7.01 -2.07
CA LEU A 33 -5.26 -6.30 -1.19
C LEU A 33 -4.56 -5.06 -0.63
N THR A 34 -5.24 -3.91 -0.60
CA THR A 34 -4.65 -2.66 -0.09
C THR A 34 -5.47 -2.11 1.06
N VAL A 35 -4.78 -1.66 2.11
CA VAL A 35 -5.38 -1.02 3.28
C VAL A 35 -4.73 0.34 3.45
N TYR A 36 -5.51 1.39 3.24
CA TYR A 36 -5.06 2.75 3.51
C TYR A 36 -5.25 3.06 4.98
N ALA A 37 -4.15 3.36 5.67
CA ALA A 37 -4.19 3.78 7.04
C ALA A 37 -3.84 5.26 7.12
N ALA A 38 -4.82 6.09 7.49
CA ALA A 38 -4.69 7.55 7.55
C ALA A 38 -3.91 8.03 8.78
N TYR A 39 -2.81 7.34 9.12
CA TYR A 39 -1.80 7.81 10.07
C TYR A 39 -0.58 8.29 9.27
N GLY A 40 0.27 9.16 9.81
CA GLY A 40 1.54 9.54 9.13
C GLY A 40 1.41 10.47 7.92
N ALA A 41 0.23 10.57 7.29
CA ALA A 41 -0.13 11.72 6.49
C ALA A 41 -0.09 12.94 7.41
N GLY A 42 0.98 13.74 7.29
CA GLY A 42 1.14 14.95 8.08
C GLY A 42 -0.17 15.71 8.03
N VAL A 43 -0.76 15.93 9.20
CA VAL A 43 -1.89 16.84 9.40
C VAL A 43 -1.43 18.25 9.03
N ASN A 44 -1.35 18.48 7.73
CA ASN A 44 -1.52 19.75 7.06
C ASN A 44 -2.49 19.44 5.92
N THR A 45 -3.74 19.23 6.31
CA THR A 45 -4.89 19.30 5.43
C THR A 45 -4.94 20.72 4.85
N VAL A 46 -4.21 20.94 3.77
CA VAL A 46 -4.69 21.77 2.68
C VAL A 46 -4.64 20.89 1.44
N ALA A 47 -5.84 20.64 0.94
CA ALA A 47 -6.12 19.90 -0.28
C ALA A 47 -5.15 20.28 -1.40
N GLN A 48 -4.61 19.26 -2.09
CA GLN A 48 -4.42 19.23 -3.53
C GLN A 48 -4.62 17.81 -4.03
#